data_AF-A0A968NE79-F1
#
_entry.id   AF-A0A968NE79-F1
#
_cell.length_a   1.000
_cell.length_b   1.000
_cell.length_c   1.000
_cell.angle_alpha   90.00
_cell.angle_beta   90.00
_cell.angle_gamma   90.00
#
_symmetry.space_group_name_H-M   'P 1'
#
loop_
_entity.id
_entity.type
_entity.pdbx_description
1 polymer ?
#
loop_
_entity_poly.entity_id
_entity_poly.type
_entity_poly.pdbx_seq_one_letter_code
_entity_poly.pdbx_strand_id
1 'polypeptide(L)'
;MDLLLTDYMDADVAYLMGLIIARGTLHEAHGIRQVTIAFPFSTLHVKGLSDSYDQEVSIRLGLGDIRERLLELLQTDIQIIRHTTQIDLVIRFTRNTIAWRDILLLTHPATNFTTFRIPTIFFEPTIPYQWKAEFLRGYADVAGNVRIANRYVDGRHRVRLDVLNYPTNWDMPVQLCMLLQEHLAVPVQLITWGHPNMGRGFREHQINIFADAFVPIGFSLEHKQQLLTELATFNTLHYPKAIAEPCPGERRIGRHKSPDAREHDAHLAPSLHGNHYDAYWQICRALGCPRRPDRATQLLMPIDEGDPDEMSS
;
A
#
# COMPACT_ATOMS: atom_id res chain seq x y z
N MET A 1 -30.54 9.40 -14.08
CA MET A 1 -29.78 10.44 -13.35
C MET A 1 -28.56 9.72 -12.83
N ASP A 2 -27.49 9.71 -13.63
CA ASP A 2 -26.26 9.03 -13.24
C ASP A 2 -25.67 9.82 -12.08
N LEU A 3 -25.58 9.18 -10.92
CA LEU A 3 -24.90 9.75 -9.77
C LEU A 3 -23.42 9.84 -10.14
N LEU A 4 -22.94 11.04 -10.41
CA LEU A 4 -21.51 11.24 -10.66
C LEU A 4 -20.81 11.10 -9.30
N LEU A 5 -20.18 9.95 -9.06
CA LEU A 5 -19.39 9.70 -7.84
C LEU A 5 -18.33 10.78 -7.58
N THR A 6 -17.94 11.55 -8.60
CA THR A 6 -17.05 12.71 -8.51
C THR A 6 -17.58 13.79 -7.57
N ASP A 7 -18.90 13.94 -7.44
CA ASP A 7 -19.52 14.99 -6.61
C ASP A 7 -19.37 14.73 -5.10
N TYR A 8 -18.95 13.50 -4.73
CA TYR A 8 -18.73 13.04 -3.36
C TYR A 8 -17.25 12.72 -3.09
N MET A 9 -16.37 13.20 -3.94
CA MET A 9 -14.93 12.97 -3.84
C MET A 9 -14.21 14.32 -3.85
N ASP A 10 -13.25 14.46 -2.94
CA ASP A 10 -12.25 15.50 -2.96
C ASP A 10 -10.92 14.94 -2.43
N ALA A 11 -9.94 15.81 -2.19
CA ALA A 11 -8.64 15.44 -1.67
C ALA A 11 -8.71 14.78 -0.28
N ASP A 12 -9.60 15.26 0.60
CA ASP A 12 -9.68 14.82 2.00
C ASP A 12 -10.49 13.53 2.11
N VAL A 13 -11.57 13.40 1.34
CA VAL A 13 -12.29 12.12 1.18
C VAL A 13 -11.35 11.06 0.61
N ALA A 14 -10.56 11.40 -0.40
CA ALA A 14 -9.60 10.46 -0.98
C ALA A 14 -8.56 10.01 0.05
N TYR A 15 -7.98 10.95 0.80
CA TYR A 15 -7.05 10.65 1.88
C TYR A 15 -7.67 9.73 2.95
N LEU A 16 -8.88 10.05 3.43
CA LEU A 16 -9.63 9.21 4.38
C LEU A 16 -9.86 7.80 3.83
N MET A 17 -10.24 7.68 2.56
CA MET A 17 -10.40 6.38 1.91
C MET A 17 -9.09 5.60 1.89
N GLY A 18 -7.95 6.25 1.64
CA GLY A 18 -6.64 5.62 1.76
C GLY A 18 -6.41 4.98 3.14
N LEU A 19 -6.69 5.73 4.21
CA LEU A 19 -6.57 5.26 5.58
C LEU A 19 -7.48 4.06 5.87
N ILE A 20 -8.75 4.16 5.46
CA ILE A 20 -9.78 3.12 5.68
C ILE A 20 -9.43 1.85 4.91
N ILE A 21 -9.05 1.95 3.64
CA ILE A 21 -8.73 0.78 2.82
C ILE A 21 -7.46 0.08 3.34
N ALA A 22 -6.51 0.83 3.90
CA ALA A 22 -5.29 0.25 4.45
C ALA A 22 -5.52 -0.58 5.73
N ARG A 23 -6.19 -0.03 6.75
CA ARG A 23 -6.39 -0.68 8.07
C ARG A 23 -7.71 -0.30 8.77
N GLY A 24 -8.71 0.13 8.01
CA GLY A 24 -10.02 0.50 8.51
C GLY A 24 -10.90 -0.69 8.85
N THR A 25 -11.79 -0.50 9.82
CA THR A 25 -12.94 -1.34 10.09
C THR A 25 -14.17 -0.47 10.29
N LEU A 26 -15.29 -0.89 9.72
CA LEU A 26 -16.59 -0.23 9.82
C LEU A 26 -17.49 -1.06 10.72
N HIS A 27 -18.10 -0.41 11.70
CA HIS A 27 -19.02 -1.05 12.62
C HIS A 27 -20.28 -0.21 12.77
N GLU A 28 -21.44 -0.85 12.60
CA GLU A 28 -22.74 -0.23 12.84
C GLU A 28 -23.56 -1.15 13.74
N ALA A 29 -23.82 -0.72 14.98
CA ALA A 29 -24.68 -1.43 15.90
C ALA A 29 -25.37 -0.47 16.87
N HIS A 30 -26.62 -0.78 17.24
CA HIS A 30 -27.40 -0.01 18.22
C HIS A 30 -27.46 1.50 17.93
N GLY A 31 -27.47 1.88 16.65
CA GLY A 31 -27.51 3.28 16.21
C GLY A 31 -26.17 4.01 16.22
N ILE A 32 -25.10 3.38 16.73
CA ILE A 32 -23.73 3.89 16.69
C ILE A 32 -23.05 3.40 15.41
N ARG A 33 -22.44 4.32 14.69
CA ARG A 33 -21.60 4.06 13.50
C ARG A 33 -20.18 4.46 13.81
N GLN A 34 -19.25 3.58 13.51
CA GLN A 34 -17.85 3.76 13.88
C GLN A 34 -16.95 3.34 12.74
N VAL A 35 -15.93 4.17 12.49
CA VAL A 35 -14.75 3.81 11.70
C VAL A 35 -13.58 3.72 12.66
N THR A 36 -12.85 2.61 12.64
CA THR A 36 -11.59 2.46 13.38
C THR A 36 -10.46 2.20 12.40
N ILE A 37 -9.44 3.06 12.40
CA ILE A 37 -8.23 2.91 11.58
C ILE A 37 -7.06 2.62 12.51
N ALA A 38 -6.43 1.46 12.34
CA ALA A 38 -5.28 1.04 13.15
C ALA A 38 -3.95 1.47 12.52
N PHE A 39 -3.11 2.17 13.29
CA PHE A 39 -1.74 2.52 12.94
C PHE A 39 -0.78 1.62 13.73
N PRO A 40 -0.32 0.49 13.16
CA PRO A 40 0.53 -0.45 13.87
C PRO A 40 1.95 0.10 14.04
N PHE A 41 2.58 -0.26 15.16
CA PHE A 41 4.01 -0.05 15.41
C PHE A 41 4.61 -1.32 16.02
N SER A 42 5.77 -1.75 15.51
CA SER A 42 6.37 -3.04 15.87
C SER A 42 7.74 -2.92 16.54
N THR A 43 8.39 -1.76 16.42
CA THR A 43 9.71 -1.49 16.99
C THR A 43 9.72 -0.13 17.65
N LEU A 44 10.35 -0.01 18.81
CA LEU A 44 10.46 1.27 19.52
C LEU A 44 11.08 2.37 18.62
N HIS A 45 12.02 2.04 17.72
CA HIS A 45 12.75 3.03 16.93
C HIS A 45 12.82 2.68 15.42
N VAL A 46 12.63 3.67 14.54
CA VAL A 46 13.01 3.62 13.10
C VAL A 46 14.31 4.36 12.90
N LYS A 47 15.25 3.77 12.15
CA LYS A 47 16.52 4.42 11.78
C LYS A 47 16.49 4.99 10.35
N GLY A 48 16.75 6.28 10.24
CA GLY A 48 17.20 7.00 9.03
C GLY A 48 18.73 7.03 8.93
N LEU A 49 19.28 7.75 7.94
CA LEU A 49 20.74 7.83 7.73
C LEU A 49 21.40 8.70 8.81
N SER A 50 20.75 9.79 9.22
CA SER A 50 21.18 10.65 10.33
C SER A 50 20.45 10.38 11.65
N ASP A 51 19.15 10.08 11.59
CA ASP A 51 18.27 10.17 12.76
C ASP A 51 17.62 8.84 13.15
N SER A 52 17.18 8.75 14.41
CA SER A 52 16.32 7.66 14.88
C SER A 52 15.07 8.21 15.53
N TYR A 53 13.91 7.72 15.11
CA TYR A 53 12.60 8.20 15.59
C TYR A 53 11.94 7.16 16.46
N ASP A 54 11.41 7.56 17.62
CA ASP A 54 10.47 6.74 18.39
C ASP A 54 9.16 6.63 17.60
N GLN A 55 8.80 5.42 17.18
CA GLN A 55 7.62 5.21 16.32
C GLN A 55 6.34 5.68 17.00
N GLU A 56 6.14 5.30 18.26
CA GLU A 56 4.91 5.55 18.97
C GLU A 56 4.70 7.06 19.15
N VAL A 57 5.75 7.75 19.61
CA VAL A 57 5.70 9.21 19.80
C VAL A 57 5.47 9.92 18.46
N SER A 58 6.18 9.52 17.41
CA SER A 58 6.11 10.18 16.10
C SER A 58 4.77 9.95 15.40
N ILE A 59 4.20 8.75 15.49
CA ILE A 59 2.86 8.46 14.99
C ILE A 59 1.83 9.27 15.78
N ARG A 60 1.94 9.32 17.11
CA ARG A 60 0.99 10.07 17.94
C ARG A 60 0.99 11.56 17.60
N LEU A 61 2.16 12.17 17.39
CA LEU A 61 2.27 13.58 16.99
C LEU A 61 1.61 13.79 15.62
N GLY A 62 1.96 12.99 14.61
CA GLY A 62 1.36 13.12 13.27
C GLY A 62 -0.14 12.80 13.21
N LEU A 63 -0.64 11.96 14.12
CA LEU A 63 -2.08 11.71 14.24
C LEU A 63 -2.86 12.93 14.74
N GLY A 64 -2.21 13.89 15.39
CA GLY A 64 -2.83 15.18 15.73
C GLY A 64 -3.30 15.92 14.48
N ASP A 65 -2.39 16.11 13.52
CA ASP A 65 -2.66 16.81 12.26
C ASP A 65 -3.68 16.06 11.40
N ILE A 66 -3.54 14.73 11.31
CA ILE A 66 -4.52 13.88 10.60
C ILE A 66 -5.90 14.00 11.24
N ARG A 67 -5.98 13.99 12.58
CA ARG A 67 -7.24 14.17 13.29
C ARG A 67 -7.87 15.51 12.98
N GLU A 68 -7.11 16.60 12.99
CA GLU A 68 -7.62 17.94 12.67
C GLU A 68 -8.18 18.01 11.25
N ARG A 69 -7.42 17.50 10.27
CA ARG A 69 -7.88 17.38 8.87
C ARG A 69 -9.21 16.62 8.74
N LEU A 70 -9.32 15.48 9.42
CA LEU A 70 -10.55 14.67 9.36
C LEU A 70 -11.71 15.25 10.17
N LEU A 71 -11.43 16.01 11.24
CA LEU A 71 -12.46 16.71 12.01
C LEU A 71 -13.15 17.77 11.15
N GLU A 72 -12.39 18.52 10.35
CA GLU A 72 -12.93 19.52 9.42
C GLU A 72 -13.82 18.87 8.36
N LEU A 73 -13.36 17.74 7.78
CA LEU A 73 -14.11 16.98 6.77
C LEU A 73 -15.41 16.37 7.33
N LEU A 74 -15.34 15.69 8.48
CA LEU A 74 -16.41 14.82 8.95
C LEU A 74 -17.34 15.48 9.97
N GLN A 75 -16.89 16.58 10.59
CA GLN A 75 -17.62 17.33 11.61
C GLN A 75 -18.21 16.44 12.72
N THR A 76 -17.42 15.45 13.14
CA THR A 76 -17.86 14.42 14.10
C THR A 76 -16.77 14.12 15.13
N ASP A 77 -17.09 13.35 16.16
CA ASP A 77 -16.11 12.98 17.18
C ASP A 77 -15.03 12.05 16.61
N ILE A 78 -13.76 12.42 16.83
CA ILE A 78 -12.58 11.63 16.46
C ILE A 78 -11.67 11.52 17.68
N GLN A 79 -11.41 10.29 18.10
CA GLN A 79 -10.59 9.93 19.24
C GLN A 79 -9.32 9.21 18.80
N ILE A 80 -8.24 9.43 19.54
CA ILE A 80 -6.98 8.68 19.37
C ILE A 80 -6.87 7.76 20.59
N ILE A 81 -6.92 6.45 20.36
CA ILE A 81 -6.87 5.43 21.40
C ILE A 81 -5.57 4.66 21.29
N ARG A 82 -4.79 4.61 22.37
CA ARG A 82 -3.51 3.90 22.41
C ARG A 82 -3.71 2.46 22.83
N HIS A 83 -3.07 1.56 22.10
CA HIS A 83 -2.88 0.15 22.47
C HIS A 83 -1.38 -0.16 22.59
N THR A 84 -1.05 -1.40 22.97
CA THR A 84 0.33 -1.84 23.19
C THR A 84 1.17 -1.88 21.91
N THR A 85 0.55 -2.14 20.76
CA THR A 85 1.24 -2.38 19.47
C THR A 85 0.63 -1.58 18.31
N GLN A 86 -0.34 -0.71 18.60
CA GLN A 86 -0.96 0.16 17.61
C GLN A 86 -1.60 1.38 18.27
N ILE A 87 -1.84 2.42 17.48
CA ILE A 87 -2.68 3.56 17.84
C ILE A 87 -3.89 3.55 16.92
N ASP A 88 -5.08 3.64 17.49
CA ASP A 88 -6.33 3.63 16.75
C ASP A 88 -6.88 5.05 16.63
N LEU A 89 -7.23 5.44 15.40
CA LEU A 89 -8.05 6.61 15.13
C LEU A 89 -9.50 6.15 15.03
N VAL A 90 -10.34 6.59 15.98
CA VAL A 90 -11.72 6.14 16.12
C VAL A 90 -12.67 7.30 15.83
N ILE A 91 -13.41 7.17 14.73
CA ILE A 91 -14.37 8.16 14.24
C ILE A 91 -15.76 7.65 14.58
N ARG A 92 -16.57 8.44 15.29
CA ARG A 92 -17.92 8.04 15.71
C ARG A 92 -18.96 8.96 15.09
N PHE A 93 -19.94 8.39 14.40
CA PHE A 93 -21.10 9.13 13.90
C PHE A 93 -22.33 8.77 14.74
N THR A 94 -22.99 9.79 15.28
CA THR A 94 -24.21 9.65 16.09
C THR A 94 -25.48 9.58 15.24
N ARG A 95 -25.36 9.83 13.93
CA ARG A 95 -26.45 9.85 12.94
C ARG A 95 -25.98 9.23 11.62
N ASN A 96 -26.93 8.92 10.73
CA ASN A 96 -26.62 8.50 9.37
C ASN A 96 -26.29 9.74 8.50
N THR A 97 -25.06 10.25 8.64
CA THR A 97 -24.59 11.46 7.94
C THR A 97 -24.26 11.17 6.47
N ILE A 98 -24.12 12.23 5.65
CA ILE A 98 -23.65 12.11 4.26
C ILE A 98 -22.26 11.44 4.24
N ALA A 99 -21.33 11.89 5.08
CA ALA A 99 -20.00 11.29 5.19
C ALA A 99 -20.03 9.77 5.47
N TRP A 100 -20.88 9.31 6.39
CA TRP A 100 -21.03 7.86 6.63
C TRP A 100 -21.56 7.12 5.41
N ARG A 101 -22.55 7.70 4.73
CA ARG A 101 -23.13 7.12 3.51
C ARG A 101 -22.12 7.07 2.36
N ASP A 102 -21.26 8.08 2.24
CA ASP A 102 -20.22 8.14 1.21
C ASP A 102 -19.11 7.11 1.48
N ILE A 103 -18.71 6.95 2.75
CA ILE A 103 -17.81 5.85 3.16
C ILE A 103 -18.42 4.50 2.77
N LEU A 104 -19.70 4.27 3.10
CA LEU A 104 -20.38 3.03 2.73
C LEU A 104 -20.47 2.88 1.20
N LEU A 105 -20.80 3.93 0.47
CA LEU A 105 -20.88 3.90 -1.00
C LEU A 105 -19.55 3.42 -1.63
N LEU A 106 -18.42 3.89 -1.08
CA LEU A 106 -17.09 3.58 -1.61
C LEU A 106 -16.53 2.24 -1.11
N THR A 107 -17.07 1.67 -0.03
CA THR A 107 -16.54 0.44 0.59
C THR A 107 -17.45 -0.78 0.48
N HIS A 108 -18.75 -0.58 0.25
CA HIS A 108 -19.74 -1.66 0.25
C HIS A 108 -19.44 -2.73 -0.81
N PRO A 109 -19.64 -4.03 -0.51
CA PRO A 109 -20.21 -4.59 0.73
C PRO A 109 -19.21 -4.82 1.87
N ALA A 110 -17.94 -4.48 1.68
CA ALA A 110 -16.91 -4.72 2.67
C ALA A 110 -17.02 -3.76 3.86
N THR A 111 -16.60 -4.24 5.03
CA THR A 111 -16.56 -3.46 6.29
C THR A 111 -15.22 -3.61 7.00
N ASN A 112 -14.25 -4.27 6.39
CA ASN A 112 -12.95 -4.57 7.01
C ASN A 112 -11.84 -4.50 5.95
N PHE A 113 -10.68 -3.97 6.34
CA PHE A 113 -9.48 -3.92 5.51
C PHE A 113 -9.02 -5.28 4.98
N THR A 114 -9.44 -6.39 5.59
CA THR A 114 -9.19 -7.73 5.06
C THR A 114 -9.96 -8.04 3.77
N THR A 115 -11.00 -7.27 3.44
CA THR A 115 -11.86 -7.50 2.27
C THR A 115 -12.05 -6.27 1.39
N PHE A 116 -11.54 -5.11 1.81
CA PHE A 116 -11.59 -3.89 1.02
C PHE A 116 -10.87 -4.02 -0.34
N ARG A 117 -11.25 -3.12 -1.25
CA ARG A 117 -10.69 -2.95 -2.59
C ARG A 117 -10.49 -1.48 -2.85
N ILE A 118 -9.57 -1.12 -3.76
CA ILE A 118 -9.52 0.27 -4.22
C ILE A 118 -10.84 0.59 -4.93
N PRO A 119 -11.57 1.63 -4.48
CA PRO A 119 -12.80 2.06 -5.15
C PRO A 119 -12.53 2.36 -6.63
N THR A 120 -13.40 1.87 -7.52
CA THR A 120 -13.20 1.95 -8.98
C THR A 120 -13.03 3.38 -9.48
N ILE A 121 -13.64 4.35 -8.78
CA ILE A 121 -13.53 5.78 -9.04
C ILE A 121 -12.05 6.22 -9.16
N PHE A 122 -11.12 5.65 -8.39
CA PHE A 122 -9.71 6.04 -8.45
C PHE A 122 -9.01 5.61 -9.75
N PHE A 123 -9.59 4.69 -10.51
CA PHE A 123 -9.11 4.31 -11.85
C PHE A 123 -9.77 5.14 -12.96
N GLU A 124 -10.78 5.95 -12.66
CA GLU A 124 -11.45 6.77 -13.66
C GLU A 124 -10.55 7.90 -14.16
N PRO A 125 -10.45 8.14 -15.47
CA PRO A 125 -9.66 9.24 -16.03
C PRO A 125 -10.13 10.63 -15.58
N THR A 126 -11.41 10.75 -15.21
CA THR A 126 -12.02 12.00 -14.76
C THR A 126 -11.61 12.42 -13.36
N ILE A 127 -11.13 11.48 -12.53
CA ILE A 127 -10.66 11.81 -11.19
C ILE A 127 -9.30 12.53 -11.27
N PRO A 128 -9.16 13.72 -10.64
CA PRO A 128 -7.91 14.45 -10.60
C PRO A 128 -6.73 13.62 -10.06
N TYR A 129 -5.57 13.77 -10.70
CA TYR A 129 -4.30 13.18 -10.26
C TYR A 129 -4.08 13.37 -8.75
N GLN A 130 -4.30 14.60 -8.26
CA GLN A 130 -4.07 14.97 -6.87
C GLN A 130 -4.91 14.13 -5.90
N TRP A 131 -6.17 13.80 -6.22
CA TRP A 131 -7.01 12.99 -5.34
C TRP A 131 -6.55 11.52 -5.31
N LYS A 132 -6.10 10.98 -6.44
CA LYS A 132 -5.48 9.65 -6.48
C LYS A 132 -4.19 9.61 -5.65
N ALA A 133 -3.40 10.69 -5.69
CA ALA A 133 -2.20 10.83 -4.89
C ALA A 133 -2.52 10.94 -3.38
N GLU A 134 -3.56 11.69 -2.99
CA GLU A 134 -4.04 11.75 -1.60
C GLU A 134 -4.51 10.39 -1.09
N PHE A 135 -5.25 9.64 -1.91
CA PHE A 135 -5.64 8.27 -1.57
C PHE A 135 -4.43 7.39 -1.26
N LEU A 136 -3.41 7.41 -2.12
CA LEU A 136 -2.19 6.65 -1.86
C LEU A 136 -1.40 7.18 -0.68
N ARG A 137 -1.41 8.49 -0.42
CA ARG A 137 -0.76 9.06 0.77
C ARG A 137 -1.42 8.55 2.05
N GLY A 138 -2.75 8.56 2.12
CA GLY A 138 -3.49 7.99 3.25
C GLY A 138 -3.18 6.50 3.42
N TYR A 139 -3.17 5.74 2.31
CA TYR A 139 -2.79 4.33 2.36
C TYR A 139 -1.36 4.14 2.91
N ALA A 140 -0.41 4.95 2.44
CA ALA A 140 1.01 4.87 2.82
C ALA A 140 1.29 5.35 4.25
N ASP A 141 0.53 6.31 4.79
CA ASP A 141 0.69 6.72 6.19
C ASP A 141 0.41 5.57 7.16
N VAL A 142 -0.50 4.67 6.77
CA VAL A 142 -0.86 3.49 7.57
C VAL A 142 0.02 2.28 7.23
N ALA A 143 0.12 1.95 5.95
CA ALA A 143 0.71 0.69 5.47
C ALA A 143 2.05 0.86 4.73
N GLY A 144 2.55 2.09 4.62
CA GLY A 144 3.83 2.41 4.01
C GLY A 144 4.99 2.40 5.00
N ASN A 145 6.09 1.77 4.61
CA ASN A 145 7.33 1.67 5.36
C ASN A 145 8.50 2.28 4.58
N VAL A 146 9.20 3.22 5.21
CA VAL A 146 10.39 3.88 4.67
C VAL A 146 11.51 3.80 5.72
N ARG A 147 12.62 3.16 5.35
CA ARG A 147 13.79 2.94 6.22
C ARG A 147 14.99 2.52 5.38
N ILE A 148 16.20 2.73 5.90
CA ILE A 148 17.45 2.30 5.24
C ILE A 148 17.42 0.82 4.86
N ALA A 149 16.92 -0.03 5.76
CA ALA A 149 16.88 -1.48 5.57
C ALA A 149 16.05 -1.92 4.35
N ASN A 150 15.23 -1.03 3.77
CA ASN A 150 14.51 -1.29 2.52
C ASN A 150 15.40 -1.05 1.29
N ARG A 151 16.72 -1.19 1.43
CA ARG A 151 17.69 -1.08 0.34
C ARG A 151 17.43 -2.17 -0.71
N TYR A 152 17.72 -1.85 -1.97
CA TYR A 152 17.79 -2.80 -3.08
C TYR A 152 19.23 -3.27 -3.25
N VAL A 153 19.44 -4.34 -4.03
CA VAL A 153 20.77 -4.95 -4.22
C VAL A 153 21.78 -3.98 -4.84
N ASP A 154 21.32 -3.02 -5.64
CA ASP A 154 22.15 -1.96 -6.22
C ASP A 154 22.50 -0.83 -5.23
N GLY A 155 21.95 -0.88 -4.02
CA GLY A 155 22.18 0.07 -2.93
C GLY A 155 21.19 1.23 -2.85
N ARG A 156 20.26 1.39 -3.80
CA ARG A 156 19.18 2.39 -3.71
C ARG A 156 18.15 2.02 -2.65
N HIS A 157 17.52 3.02 -2.03
CA HIS A 157 16.48 2.84 -1.02
C HIS A 157 15.07 2.85 -1.59
N ARG A 158 14.15 2.14 -0.91
CA ARG A 158 12.77 1.94 -1.36
C ARG A 158 11.76 2.26 -0.27
N VAL A 159 10.59 2.72 -0.69
CA VAL A 159 9.35 2.66 0.06
C VAL A 159 8.70 1.30 -0.21
N ARG A 160 8.18 0.66 0.84
CA ARG A 160 7.36 -0.55 0.74
C ARG A 160 5.95 -0.23 1.18
N LEU A 161 4.95 -0.50 0.33
CA LEU A 161 3.55 -0.51 0.76
C LEU A 161 3.18 -1.96 1.09
N ASP A 162 2.82 -2.20 2.33
CA ASP A 162 2.52 -3.53 2.84
C ASP A 162 1.03 -3.86 2.69
N VAL A 163 0.71 -5.02 2.12
CA VAL A 163 -0.65 -5.58 2.10
C VAL A 163 -0.66 -6.84 2.94
N LEU A 164 -1.48 -6.88 3.98
CA LEU A 164 -1.60 -8.08 4.81
C LEU A 164 -2.14 -9.26 4.00
N ASN A 165 -1.56 -10.43 4.25
CA ASN A 165 -1.81 -11.66 3.52
C ASN A 165 -3.06 -12.36 4.05
N TYR A 166 -4.22 -11.81 3.68
CA TYR A 166 -5.51 -12.47 3.86
C TYR A 166 -5.95 -13.09 2.54
N PRO A 167 -6.66 -14.24 2.54
CA PRO A 167 -7.17 -14.89 1.32
C PRO A 167 -7.94 -13.95 0.40
N THR A 168 -8.61 -12.97 1.00
CA THR A 168 -9.43 -11.97 0.33
C THR A 168 -8.66 -10.74 -0.15
N ASN A 169 -7.36 -10.56 0.11
CA ASN A 169 -6.60 -9.36 -0.24
C ASN A 169 -5.52 -9.55 -1.32
N TRP A 170 -5.45 -10.74 -1.93
CA TRP A 170 -4.38 -11.06 -2.87
C TRP A 170 -4.37 -10.20 -4.14
N ASP A 171 -5.49 -9.66 -4.58
CA ASP A 171 -5.59 -8.75 -5.72
C ASP A 171 -5.18 -7.30 -5.39
N MET A 172 -5.20 -6.91 -4.11
CA MET A 172 -4.90 -5.55 -3.68
C MET A 172 -3.52 -5.03 -4.16
N PRO A 173 -2.42 -5.82 -4.11
CA PRO A 173 -1.14 -5.37 -4.65
C PRO A 173 -1.17 -5.07 -6.15
N VAL A 174 -1.98 -5.80 -6.94
CA VAL A 174 -2.14 -5.54 -8.38
C VAL A 174 -2.88 -4.22 -8.60
N GLN A 175 -3.96 -3.98 -7.84
CA GLN A 175 -4.71 -2.73 -7.92
C GLN A 175 -3.86 -1.51 -7.52
N LEU A 176 -3.05 -1.62 -6.47
CA LEU A 176 -2.10 -0.57 -6.06
C LEU A 176 -1.06 -0.32 -7.15
N CYS A 177 -0.50 -1.37 -7.73
CA CYS A 177 0.48 -1.27 -8.82
C CYS A 177 -0.10 -0.57 -10.05
N MET A 178 -1.34 -0.91 -10.44
CA MET A 178 -2.04 -0.21 -11.52
C MET A 178 -2.26 1.26 -11.20
N LEU A 179 -2.75 1.59 -9.99
CA LEU A 179 -2.98 2.98 -9.58
C LEU A 179 -1.69 3.80 -9.63
N LEU A 180 -0.60 3.27 -9.07
CA LEU A 180 0.72 3.89 -9.07
C LEU A 180 1.25 4.13 -10.49
N GLN A 181 1.30 3.08 -11.31
CA GLN A 181 1.99 3.17 -12.60
C GLN A 181 1.15 3.86 -13.69
N GLU A 182 -0.16 3.59 -13.73
CA GLU A 182 -1.01 3.97 -14.87
C GLU A 182 -1.73 5.30 -14.65
N HIS A 183 -1.96 5.68 -13.39
CA HIS A 183 -2.68 6.91 -13.08
C HIS A 183 -1.82 7.95 -12.37
N LEU A 184 -0.70 7.55 -11.78
CA LEU A 184 0.18 8.44 -11.03
C LEU A 184 1.60 8.53 -11.60
N ALA A 185 1.90 7.77 -12.65
CA ALA A 185 3.23 7.70 -13.26
C ALA A 185 4.37 7.42 -12.25
N VAL A 186 4.05 6.69 -11.18
CA VAL A 186 5.02 6.24 -10.16
C VAL A 186 5.45 4.82 -10.51
N PRO A 187 6.71 4.60 -10.94
CA PRO A 187 7.19 3.27 -11.32
C PRO A 187 7.25 2.34 -10.11
N VAL A 188 6.57 1.19 -10.22
CA VAL A 188 6.70 0.09 -9.25
C VAL A 188 7.83 -0.81 -9.73
N GLN A 189 8.79 -1.05 -8.86
CA GLN A 189 9.91 -1.94 -9.17
C GLN A 189 9.43 -3.39 -9.31
N LEU A 190 8.80 -3.92 -8.25
CA LEU A 190 8.21 -5.26 -8.21
C LEU A 190 7.24 -5.40 -7.03
N ILE A 191 6.37 -6.40 -7.13
CA ILE A 191 5.56 -6.86 -6.00
C ILE A 191 6.23 -8.10 -5.41
N THR A 192 6.63 -8.02 -4.15
CA THR A 192 7.10 -9.17 -3.39
C THR A 192 5.90 -9.87 -2.78
N TRP A 193 5.57 -11.07 -3.25
CA TRP A 193 4.41 -11.82 -2.75
C TRP A 193 4.74 -12.63 -1.49
N GLY A 194 3.79 -12.72 -0.56
CA GLY A 194 3.78 -13.69 0.53
C GLY A 194 3.52 -15.15 0.10
N HIS A 195 3.52 -15.46 -1.19
CA HIS A 195 3.31 -16.82 -1.68
C HIS A 195 4.44 -17.76 -1.25
N PRO A 196 4.16 -19.03 -0.90
CA PRO A 196 5.19 -19.99 -0.49
C PRO A 196 6.29 -20.17 -1.54
N ASN A 197 5.95 -20.22 -2.83
CA ASN A 197 6.96 -20.30 -3.90
C ASN A 197 7.89 -19.08 -4.00
N MET A 198 7.57 -17.96 -3.33
CA MET A 198 8.47 -16.81 -3.25
C MET A 198 9.38 -16.87 -2.02
N GLY A 199 9.40 -17.98 -1.28
CA GLY A 199 10.26 -18.17 -0.11
C GLY A 199 9.82 -17.36 1.12
N ARG A 200 8.62 -16.77 1.12
CA ARG A 200 8.19 -15.82 2.17
C ARG A 200 7.21 -16.36 3.19
N GLY A 201 6.68 -17.56 2.99
CA GLY A 201 5.87 -18.28 3.99
C GLY A 201 4.71 -17.45 4.56
N PHE A 202 3.85 -16.92 3.69
CA PHE A 202 2.64 -16.16 4.06
C PHE A 202 2.84 -14.82 4.79
N ARG A 203 4.05 -14.25 4.75
CA ARG A 203 4.27 -12.83 5.14
C ARG A 203 3.44 -11.85 4.30
N GLU A 204 3.39 -10.58 4.71
CA GLU A 204 2.74 -9.53 3.92
C GLU A 204 3.29 -9.44 2.49
N HIS A 205 2.41 -9.06 1.56
CA HIS A 205 2.82 -8.64 0.22
C HIS A 205 3.41 -7.24 0.30
N GLN A 206 4.41 -6.95 -0.53
CA GLN A 206 5.09 -5.66 -0.50
C GLN A 206 5.20 -5.09 -1.91
N ILE A 207 4.63 -3.90 -2.12
CA ILE A 207 4.81 -3.13 -3.35
C ILE A 207 6.07 -2.30 -3.14
N ASN A 208 7.12 -2.59 -3.91
CA ASN A 208 8.41 -1.92 -3.77
C ASN A 208 8.54 -0.77 -4.78
N ILE A 209 8.82 0.43 -4.28
CA ILE A 209 8.94 1.66 -5.05
C ILE A 209 10.23 2.35 -4.64
N PHE A 210 11.05 2.83 -5.57
CA PHE A 210 12.24 3.60 -5.19
C PHE A 210 11.84 4.91 -4.49
N ALA A 211 12.61 5.31 -3.48
CA ALA A 211 12.26 6.45 -2.63
C ALA A 211 12.08 7.75 -3.44
N ASP A 212 13.00 8.03 -4.36
CA ASP A 212 12.95 9.16 -5.30
C ASP A 212 11.70 9.15 -6.19
N ALA A 213 11.25 7.97 -6.63
CA ALA A 213 10.02 7.83 -7.41
C ALA A 213 8.74 8.06 -6.60
N PHE A 214 8.79 7.87 -5.27
CA PHE A 214 7.62 8.01 -4.39
C PHE A 214 7.40 9.43 -3.86
N VAL A 215 8.38 10.34 -4.04
CA VAL A 215 8.31 11.74 -3.60
C VAL A 215 7.01 12.47 -4.01
N PRO A 216 6.47 12.31 -5.24
CA PRO A 216 5.24 12.99 -5.63
C PRO A 216 3.99 12.58 -4.82
N ILE A 217 4.02 11.39 -4.20
CA ILE A 217 2.95 10.92 -3.31
C ILE A 217 3.22 11.39 -1.89
N GLY A 218 4.40 11.09 -1.37
CA GLY A 218 4.82 11.50 -0.03
C GLY A 218 4.07 10.80 1.12
N PHE A 219 4.24 11.35 2.32
CA PHE A 219 3.57 10.97 3.57
C PHE A 219 3.02 12.23 4.24
N SER A 220 1.89 12.13 4.95
CA SER A 220 1.45 13.21 5.85
C SER A 220 2.12 13.10 7.21
N LEU A 221 2.56 11.91 7.62
CA LEU A 221 3.33 11.75 8.85
C LEU A 221 4.75 12.33 8.67
N GLU A 222 5.04 13.40 9.40
CA GLU A 222 6.27 14.19 9.26
C GLU A 222 7.55 13.33 9.27
N HIS A 223 7.69 12.45 10.27
CA HIS A 223 8.86 11.57 10.39
C HIS A 223 9.06 10.66 9.15
N LYS A 224 7.97 10.14 8.56
CA LYS A 224 8.06 9.34 7.32
C LYS A 224 8.44 10.22 6.14
N GLN A 225 7.92 11.44 6.06
CA GLN A 225 8.24 12.39 4.99
C GLN A 225 9.70 12.85 5.05
N GLN A 226 10.24 13.07 6.25
CA GLN A 226 11.66 13.39 6.46
C GLN A 226 12.55 12.24 5.97
N LEU A 227 12.27 11.01 6.40
CA LEU A 227 12.98 9.81 5.94
C LEU A 227 12.88 9.60 4.43
N LEU A 228 11.70 9.82 3.83
CA LEU A 228 11.52 9.74 2.39
C LEU A 228 12.43 10.73 1.66
N THR A 229 12.43 11.99 2.11
CA THR A 229 13.24 13.06 1.52
C THR A 229 14.73 12.73 1.61
N GLU A 230 15.19 12.25 2.77
CA GLU A 230 16.57 11.86 3.01
C GLU A 230 17.02 10.73 2.06
N LEU A 231 16.25 9.64 2.00
CA LEU A 231 16.57 8.47 1.19
C LEU A 231 16.42 8.74 -0.32
N ALA A 232 15.45 9.56 -0.72
CA ALA A 232 15.30 10.01 -2.11
C ALA A 232 16.48 10.88 -2.55
N THR A 233 16.94 11.77 -1.69
CA THR A 233 18.13 12.60 -1.93
C THR A 233 19.38 11.72 -2.06
N PHE A 234 19.54 10.75 -1.16
CA PHE A 234 20.62 9.77 -1.25
C PHE A 234 20.63 9.04 -2.60
N ASN A 235 19.48 8.51 -3.02
CA ASN A 235 19.34 7.82 -4.31
C ASN A 235 19.75 8.71 -5.48
N THR A 236 19.25 9.95 -5.51
CA THR A 236 19.50 10.89 -6.60
C THR A 236 20.98 11.30 -6.69
N LEU A 237 21.65 11.48 -5.55
CA LEU A 237 23.05 11.89 -5.49
C LEU A 237 24.03 10.74 -5.84
N HIS A 238 23.77 9.54 -5.34
CA HIS A 238 24.69 8.40 -5.50
C HIS A 238 24.41 7.58 -6.77
N TYR A 239 23.18 7.65 -7.29
CA TYR A 239 22.74 6.90 -8.46
C TYR A 239 22.10 7.80 -9.54
N PRO A 240 22.75 8.90 -9.97
CA PRO A 240 22.15 9.92 -10.85
C PRO A 240 21.81 9.40 -12.25
N LYS A 241 22.36 8.25 -12.66
CA LYS A 241 22.09 7.60 -13.95
C LYS A 241 21.06 6.47 -13.85
N ALA A 242 20.66 6.09 -12.63
CA ALA A 242 19.70 5.01 -12.45
C ALA A 242 18.30 5.52 -12.76
N ILE A 243 17.61 4.82 -13.66
CA ILE A 243 16.22 5.11 -13.99
C ILE A 243 15.35 4.07 -13.29
N ALA A 244 14.33 4.53 -12.57
CA ALA A 244 13.29 3.64 -12.05
C ALA A 244 12.36 3.24 -13.21
N GLU A 245 12.65 2.11 -13.85
CA GLU A 245 11.78 1.59 -14.90
C GLU A 245 10.49 1.00 -14.28
N PRO A 246 9.32 1.26 -14.88
CA PRO A 246 8.08 0.65 -14.42
C PRO A 246 8.11 -0.87 -14.66
N CYS A 247 7.38 -1.62 -13.84
CA CYS A 247 7.19 -3.03 -14.04
C CYS A 247 6.55 -3.30 -15.42
N PRO A 248 7.20 -4.07 -16.31
CA PRO A 248 6.70 -4.40 -17.64
C PRO A 248 5.69 -5.56 -17.62
N GLY A 249 5.37 -6.12 -16.44
CA GLY A 249 4.49 -7.28 -16.32
C GLY A 249 5.20 -8.59 -16.66
N GLU A 250 4.65 -9.34 -17.62
CA GLU A 250 5.15 -10.67 -18.01
C GLU A 250 6.59 -10.63 -18.57
N ARG A 251 7.39 -11.63 -18.20
CA ARG A 251 8.82 -11.73 -18.55
C ARG A 251 9.23 -13.18 -18.77
N ARG A 252 10.48 -13.43 -19.17
CA ARG A 252 11.03 -14.80 -19.18
C ARG A 252 11.08 -15.37 -17.77
N ILE A 253 10.79 -16.66 -17.64
CA ILE A 253 11.16 -17.43 -16.46
C ILE A 253 12.67 -17.68 -16.54
N GLY A 254 13.42 -17.14 -15.58
CA GLY A 254 14.87 -17.33 -15.49
C GLY A 254 15.27 -18.59 -14.72
N ARG A 255 14.48 -18.96 -13.71
CA ARG A 255 14.73 -20.09 -12.80
C ARG A 255 13.43 -20.81 -12.54
N HIS A 256 13.47 -22.14 -12.56
CA HIS A 256 12.38 -22.97 -12.05
C HIS A 256 12.57 -23.23 -10.56
N LYS A 257 11.50 -23.06 -9.80
CA LYS A 257 11.48 -23.24 -8.34
C LYS A 257 10.97 -24.63 -8.01
N SER A 258 11.38 -25.15 -6.86
CA SER A 258 10.84 -26.43 -6.37
C SER A 258 9.40 -26.24 -5.89
N PRO A 259 8.50 -27.21 -6.10
CA PRO A 259 7.16 -27.17 -5.52
C PRO A 259 7.19 -27.03 -3.99
N ASP A 260 6.22 -26.29 -3.45
CA ASP A 260 6.04 -26.13 -2.00
C ASP A 260 4.71 -26.79 -1.58
N ALA A 261 4.74 -27.58 -0.50
CA ALA A 261 3.55 -28.28 -0.01
C ALA A 261 2.40 -27.33 0.36
N ARG A 262 2.69 -26.06 0.65
CA ARG A 262 1.72 -25.02 1.02
C ARG A 262 1.03 -24.37 -0.19
N GLU A 263 1.28 -24.83 -1.41
CA GLU A 263 0.53 -24.42 -2.60
C GLU A 263 -0.98 -24.71 -2.48
N HIS A 264 -1.38 -25.62 -1.61
CA HIS A 264 -2.78 -25.96 -1.32
C HIS A 264 -3.30 -25.38 0.00
N ASP A 265 -2.65 -24.34 0.54
CA ASP A 265 -3.06 -23.73 1.80
C ASP A 265 -4.29 -22.83 1.61
N ALA A 266 -5.20 -22.84 2.57
CA ALA A 266 -6.40 -22.01 2.59
C ALA A 266 -6.12 -20.50 2.73
N HIS A 267 -4.90 -20.10 3.10
CA HIS A 267 -4.46 -18.70 3.11
C HIS A 267 -4.37 -18.08 1.71
N LEU A 268 -4.27 -18.91 0.67
CA LEU A 268 -4.21 -18.47 -0.72
C LEU A 268 -5.59 -18.04 -1.22
N ALA A 269 -5.62 -17.04 -2.10
CA ALA A 269 -6.81 -16.75 -2.86
C ALA A 269 -7.22 -17.96 -3.72
N PRO A 270 -8.53 -18.16 -3.99
CA PRO A 270 -9.01 -19.31 -4.77
C PRO A 270 -8.33 -19.48 -6.14
N SER A 271 -7.97 -18.38 -6.82
CA SER A 271 -7.28 -18.41 -8.12
C SER A 271 -5.82 -18.87 -8.03
N LEU A 272 -5.22 -18.86 -6.84
CA LEU A 272 -3.83 -19.27 -6.61
C LEU A 272 -3.71 -20.68 -6.03
N HIS A 273 -4.81 -21.21 -5.51
CA HIS A 273 -4.82 -22.47 -4.79
C HIS A 273 -4.45 -23.66 -5.70
N GLY A 274 -3.41 -24.39 -5.31
CA GLY A 274 -2.84 -25.54 -6.01
C GLY A 274 -1.99 -25.19 -7.24
N ASN A 275 -1.69 -23.91 -7.46
CA ASN A 275 -0.90 -23.46 -8.59
C ASN A 275 0.55 -23.18 -8.17
N HIS A 276 1.49 -23.65 -8.99
CA HIS A 276 2.91 -23.38 -8.82
C HIS A 276 3.33 -22.10 -9.56
N TYR A 277 4.17 -21.29 -8.92
CA TYR A 277 4.70 -20.06 -9.50
C TYR A 277 6.22 -19.96 -9.37
N ASP A 278 6.90 -19.90 -10.52
CA ASP A 278 8.35 -19.71 -10.62
C ASP A 278 8.76 -18.24 -10.41
N ALA A 279 7.90 -17.28 -10.74
CA ALA A 279 8.21 -15.85 -10.71
C ALA A 279 7.04 -14.99 -10.20
N TYR A 280 7.36 -13.83 -9.62
CA TYR A 280 6.36 -12.94 -9.02
C TYR A 280 5.28 -12.48 -10.02
N TRP A 281 5.65 -12.28 -11.29
CA TRP A 281 4.75 -11.76 -12.31
C TRP A 281 3.69 -12.79 -12.74
N GLN A 282 3.95 -14.09 -12.56
CA GLN A 282 2.96 -15.13 -12.85
C GLN A 282 1.80 -15.04 -11.84
N ILE A 283 2.10 -14.74 -10.57
CA ILE A 283 1.09 -14.46 -9.55
C ILE A 283 0.30 -13.21 -9.93
N CYS A 284 0.97 -12.13 -10.35
CA CYS A 284 0.29 -10.93 -10.86
C CYS A 284 -0.67 -11.27 -12.00
N ARG A 285 -0.28 -12.15 -12.92
CA ARG A 285 -1.12 -12.60 -14.05
C ARG A 285 -2.31 -13.43 -13.61
N ALA A 286 -2.13 -14.35 -12.68
CA ALA A 286 -3.22 -15.15 -12.11
C ALA A 286 -4.26 -14.28 -11.37
N LEU A 287 -3.82 -13.11 -10.87
CA LEU A 287 -4.66 -12.10 -10.21
C LEU A 287 -5.17 -11.01 -11.16
N GLY A 288 -5.01 -11.17 -12.48
CA GLY A 288 -5.62 -10.30 -13.47
C GLY A 288 -4.82 -9.07 -13.88
N CYS A 289 -3.53 -8.96 -13.52
CA CYS A 289 -2.67 -7.86 -13.98
C CYS A 289 -2.61 -7.81 -15.51
N PRO A 290 -3.04 -6.72 -16.17
CA PRO A 290 -3.14 -6.67 -17.63
C PRO A 290 -1.79 -6.47 -18.33
N ARG A 291 -0.75 -6.04 -17.61
CA ARG A 291 0.51 -5.56 -18.18
C ARG A 291 1.26 -6.63 -18.98
N ARG A 292 1.83 -6.15 -20.09
CA ARG A 292 2.66 -6.88 -21.04
C ARG A 292 3.90 -6.04 -21.30
N PRO A 293 5.06 -6.67 -21.58
CA PRO A 293 6.26 -5.94 -21.95
C PRO A 293 6.02 -5.19 -23.27
N ASP A 294 6.40 -3.91 -23.29
CA ASP A 294 6.22 -3.05 -24.47
C ASP A 294 7.14 -3.44 -25.63
N ARG A 295 8.23 -4.17 -25.33
CA ARG A 295 9.20 -4.66 -26.31
C ARG A 295 9.40 -6.16 -26.18
N ALA A 296 9.43 -6.86 -27.32
CA ALA A 296 9.72 -8.30 -27.37
C ALA A 296 11.07 -8.67 -26.72
N THR A 297 12.02 -7.74 -26.65
CA THR A 297 13.32 -7.94 -25.97
C THR A 297 13.21 -7.99 -24.45
N GLN A 298 12.21 -7.35 -23.84
CA GLN A 298 11.96 -7.42 -22.39
C GLN A 298 11.43 -8.80 -21.95
N LEU A 299 10.83 -9.57 -22.88
CA LEU A 299 10.50 -10.99 -22.67
C LEU A 299 11.76 -11.88 -22.58
N LEU A 300 12.93 -11.39 -22.96
CA LEU A 300 14.18 -12.17 -22.99
C LEU A 300 15.11 -11.87 -21.80
N MET A 301 14.84 -10.81 -21.04
CA MET A 301 15.67 -10.41 -19.89
C MET A 301 15.31 -11.23 -18.64
N PRO A 302 16.26 -11.97 -18.03
CA PRO A 302 16.04 -12.65 -16.77
C PRO A 302 15.85 -11.64 -15.62
N ILE A 303 15.22 -12.08 -14.55
CA ILE A 303 14.94 -11.25 -13.38
C ILE A 303 16.10 -11.39 -12.39
N ASP A 304 16.62 -10.27 -11.92
CA ASP A 304 17.41 -10.21 -10.68
C ASP A 304 16.44 -9.99 -9.52
N GLU A 305 15.82 -11.08 -9.03
CA GLU A 305 14.80 -11.01 -7.97
C GLU A 305 15.42 -10.62 -6.62
N GLY A 306 16.75 -10.58 -6.49
CA GLY A 306 17.46 -10.36 -5.23
C GLY A 306 17.05 -11.39 -4.19
N ASP A 307 17.85 -12.44 -4.02
CA ASP A 307 17.51 -13.55 -3.11
C ASP A 307 17.29 -13.01 -1.68
N PRO A 308 16.10 -13.18 -1.07
CA PRO A 308 15.87 -12.73 0.30
C PRO A 308 16.84 -13.38 1.30
N ASP A 309 17.41 -14.54 0.97
CA ASP A 309 18.38 -15.26 1.81
C ASP A 309 19.81 -14.68 1.77
N GLU A 310 20.15 -13.85 0.78
CA GLU A 310 21.46 -13.15 0.73
C GLU A 310 21.47 -11.82 1.52
N MET A 311 20.32 -11.39 2.06
CA MET A 311 20.18 -10.13 2.79
C MET A 311 20.43 -10.24 4.31
N SER A 312 20.81 -11.43 4.80
CA SER A 312 21.08 -11.70 6.23
C SER A 312 22.55 -11.91 6.59
N SER A 313 23.49 -11.47 5.74
CA SER A 313 24.94 -11.44 6.05
C SER A 313 25.47 -10.02 6.18
#